data_AF-A0A8X6GSW6-F1
#
_entry.id   AF-A0A8X6GSW6-F1
#
_cell.length_a   1.000
_cell.length_b   1.000
_cell.length_c   1.000
_cell.angle_alpha   90.00
_cell.angle_beta   90.00
_cell.angle_gamma   90.00
#
_symmetry.space_group_name_H-M   'P 1'
#
loop_
_entity.id
_entity.type
_entity.pdbx_description
1 polymer ?
#
loop_
_entity_poly.entity_id
_entity_poly.type
_entity_poly.pdbx_seq_one_letter_code
_entity_poly.pdbx_strand_id
1 'polypeptide(L)'
;MIIFTIFQLFLIQQHCSGTFDINDHQLQMVADNLKMDECRKLIESLHNKGFEMTQQPKGDSEPKQVSCLRLLQHWNTHEGKGQTFHQLALRLKQLGHYDIADRLSLSVSDEKVGEVQDLFLKDPFKSKIHTNSPLLQDSPHVEKLPSKQKIDVPWTTFDCIQIGLFVLIVFAFTGLALLSLLRLFLPDSFIRMRTTLYQSFTGKRPGDEDVFFIM
;
A
#
# COMPACT_ATOMS: atom_id res chain seq x y z
N MET A 1 -3.79 2.20 -25.73
CA MET A 1 -3.47 3.11 -24.61
C MET A 1 -4.45 2.99 -23.44
N ILE A 2 -5.76 3.14 -23.64
CA ILE A 2 -6.77 3.09 -22.56
C ILE A 2 -6.72 1.78 -21.75
N ILE A 3 -6.58 0.63 -22.43
CA ILE A 3 -6.48 -0.68 -21.78
C ILE A 3 -5.22 -0.80 -20.91
N PHE A 4 -4.11 -0.19 -21.34
CA PHE A 4 -2.85 -0.20 -20.59
C PHE A 4 -2.91 0.71 -19.37
N THR A 5 -3.52 1.89 -19.47
CA THR A 5 -3.73 2.76 -18.29
C THR A 5 -4.69 2.14 -17.29
N ILE A 6 -5.73 1.44 -17.74
CA ILE A 6 -6.65 0.69 -16.86
C ILE A 6 -5.91 -0.47 -16.19
N PHE A 7 -5.06 -1.20 -16.93
CA PHE A 7 -4.27 -2.30 -16.40
C PHE A 7 -3.24 -1.82 -15.35
N GLN A 8 -2.57 -0.69 -15.58
CA GLN A 8 -1.66 -0.08 -14.62
C GLN A 8 -2.39 0.41 -13.36
N LEU A 9 -3.55 1.07 -13.50
CA LEU A 9 -4.42 1.45 -12.37
C LEU A 9 -4.90 0.23 -11.57
N PHE A 10 -5.28 -0.84 -12.27
CA PHE A 10 -5.72 -2.08 -11.66
C PHE A 10 -4.59 -2.75 -10.86
N LEU A 11 -3.37 -2.81 -11.41
CA LEU A 11 -2.21 -3.37 -10.70
C LEU A 11 -1.81 -2.55 -9.47
N ILE A 12 -1.90 -1.22 -9.54
CA ILE A 12 -1.62 -0.34 -8.38
C ILE A 12 -2.70 -0.53 -7.30
N GLN A 13 -3.97 -0.69 -7.68
CA GLN A 13 -5.04 -1.01 -6.73
C GLN A 13 -4.88 -2.38 -6.08
N GLN A 14 -4.37 -3.38 -6.81
CA GLN A 14 -4.17 -4.74 -6.29
C GLN A 14 -2.97 -4.84 -5.34
N HIS A 15 -1.93 -4.02 -5.52
CA HIS A 15 -0.68 -4.11 -4.74
C HIS A 15 -0.57 -3.15 -3.54
N CYS A 16 -1.53 -2.24 -3.33
CA CYS A 16 -1.55 -1.33 -2.19
C CYS A 16 -2.60 -1.71 -1.16
N SER A 17 -2.48 -2.91 -0.59
CA SER A 17 -3.25 -3.30 0.59
C SER A 17 -2.35 -4.13 1.49
N GLY A 18 -1.43 -3.45 2.18
CA GLY A 18 -0.85 -3.98 3.41
C GLY A 18 -1.96 -4.03 4.46
N THR A 19 -2.79 -5.07 4.40
CA THR A 19 -3.92 -5.23 5.29
C THR A 19 -3.43 -5.83 6.59
N PHE A 20 -3.28 -5.01 7.62
CA PHE A 20 -3.11 -5.52 8.97
C PHE A 20 -4.49 -5.90 9.51
N ASP A 21 -4.68 -7.20 9.69
CA ASP A 21 -5.86 -7.76 10.34
C ASP A 21 -5.91 -7.31 11.80
N ILE A 22 -7.12 -7.03 12.26
CA ILE A 22 -7.37 -6.65 13.65
C ILE A 22 -7.35 -7.90 14.53
N ASN A 23 -6.67 -7.78 15.67
CA ASN A 23 -6.58 -8.84 16.68
C ASN A 23 -7.69 -8.69 17.74
N ASP A 24 -8.07 -9.79 18.41
CA ASP A 24 -9.12 -9.80 19.44
C ASP A 24 -8.80 -8.84 20.60
N HIS A 25 -7.52 -8.72 20.99
CA HIS A 25 -7.08 -7.77 22.02
C HIS A 25 -7.35 -6.31 21.61
N GLN A 26 -7.18 -5.99 20.33
CA GLN A 26 -7.42 -4.65 19.81
C GLN A 26 -8.93 -4.34 19.75
N LEU A 27 -9.76 -5.35 19.42
CA LEU A 27 -11.22 -5.22 19.53
C LEU A 27 -11.67 -5.02 20.97
N GLN A 28 -11.07 -5.74 21.91
CA GLN A 28 -11.35 -5.55 23.34
C GLN A 28 -10.96 -4.16 23.80
N MET A 29 -9.80 -3.64 23.38
CA MET A 29 -9.39 -2.27 23.68
C MET A 29 -10.42 -1.26 23.15
N VAL A 30 -10.93 -1.43 21.94
CA VAL A 30 -12.01 -0.57 21.43
C VAL A 30 -13.28 -0.73 22.28
N ALA A 31 -13.70 -1.96 22.58
CA ALA A 31 -14.90 -2.24 23.35
C ALA A 31 -14.88 -1.63 24.76
N ASP A 32 -13.73 -1.67 25.44
CA ASP A 32 -13.56 -1.17 26.81
C ASP A 32 -13.55 0.36 26.88
N ASN A 33 -13.30 1.05 25.77
CA ASN A 33 -13.25 2.51 25.70
C ASN A 33 -14.54 3.14 25.14
N LEU A 34 -15.51 2.34 24.69
CA LEU A 34 -16.80 2.83 24.20
C LEU A 34 -17.94 2.51 25.19
N LYS A 35 -18.91 3.42 25.28
CA LYS A 35 -20.19 3.12 25.94
C LYS A 35 -21.03 2.21 25.06
N MET A 36 -21.96 1.48 25.66
CA MET A 36 -22.80 0.51 24.94
C MET A 36 -23.70 1.14 23.86
N ASP A 37 -24.15 2.38 24.06
CA ASP A 37 -24.93 3.13 23.06
C ASP A 37 -24.07 3.62 21.90
N GLU A 38 -22.87 4.12 22.17
CA GLU A 38 -21.89 4.53 21.15
C GLU A 38 -21.39 3.33 20.35
N CYS A 39 -21.16 2.19 21.01
CA CYS A 39 -20.75 0.97 20.34
C CYS A 39 -21.80 0.46 19.35
N ARG A 40 -23.10 0.54 19.68
CA ARG A 40 -24.16 0.16 18.73
C ARG A 40 -24.19 1.08 17.51
N LYS A 41 -23.98 2.38 17.71
CA LYS A 41 -23.83 3.33 16.59
C LYS A 41 -22.62 3.01 15.72
N LEU A 42 -21.51 2.62 16.35
CA LEU A 42 -20.31 2.17 15.66
C LEU A 42 -20.59 0.94 14.82
N ILE A 43 -21.18 -0.11 15.38
CA ILE A 43 -21.51 -1.35 14.66
C ILE A 43 -22.45 -1.07 13.48
N GLU A 44 -23.51 -0.28 13.72
CA GLU A 44 -24.43 0.14 12.65
C GLU A 44 -23.68 0.88 11.51
N SER A 45 -22.71 1.74 11.85
CA SER A 45 -21.89 2.42 10.84
C SER A 45 -20.93 1.49 10.10
N LEU A 46 -20.48 0.40 10.74
CA LEU A 46 -19.55 -0.57 10.17
C LEU A 46 -20.20 -1.46 9.12
N HIS A 47 -21.52 -1.67 9.20
CA HIS A 47 -22.30 -2.35 8.17
C HIS A 47 -22.33 -1.55 6.85
N ASN A 48 -22.14 -0.22 6.91
CA ASN A 48 -22.02 0.60 5.71
C ASN A 48 -20.60 0.53 5.13
N LYS A 49 -20.48 0.15 3.86
CA LYS A 49 -19.19 0.04 3.15
C LYS A 49 -18.76 1.31 2.41
N GLY A 50 -19.60 2.35 2.38
CA GLY A 50 -19.29 3.62 1.72
C GLY A 50 -18.23 4.43 2.49
N PHE A 51 -17.39 5.18 1.78
CA PHE A 51 -16.40 6.07 2.42
C PHE A 51 -17.08 7.16 3.26
N GLU A 52 -18.12 7.78 2.69
CA GLU A 52 -18.92 8.79 3.37
C GLU A 52 -20.08 8.16 4.15
N MET A 53 -20.36 8.71 5.32
CA MET A 53 -21.49 8.30 6.15
C MET A 53 -22.71 9.10 5.72
N THR A 54 -23.59 8.50 4.91
CA THR A 54 -24.79 9.17 4.36
C THR A 54 -25.84 9.51 5.43
N GLN A 55 -25.87 8.75 6.52
CA GLN A 55 -26.80 8.93 7.63
C GLN A 55 -26.09 8.67 8.96
N GLN A 56 -26.40 9.48 9.96
CA GLN A 56 -25.85 9.30 11.30
C GLN A 56 -26.52 8.09 11.99
N PRO A 57 -25.75 7.10 12.44
CA PRO A 57 -26.29 5.89 13.05
C PRO A 57 -26.96 6.20 14.39
N LYS A 58 -28.05 5.50 14.69
CA LYS A 58 -28.83 5.65 15.92
C LYS A 58 -28.52 4.54 16.93
N GLY A 59 -28.01 3.40 16.46
CA GLY A 59 -27.73 2.20 17.23
C GLY A 59 -28.96 1.34 17.52
N ASP A 60 -30.07 1.58 16.81
CA ASP A 60 -31.34 0.85 17.02
C ASP A 60 -31.42 -0.45 16.21
N SER A 61 -30.64 -0.55 15.14
CA SER A 61 -30.56 -1.74 14.28
C SER A 61 -29.86 -2.92 14.97
N GLU A 62 -29.09 -2.64 16.02
CA GLU A 62 -28.28 -3.63 16.75
C GLU A 62 -28.96 -4.19 18.02
N PRO A 63 -28.74 -5.46 18.36
CA PRO A 63 -29.38 -6.09 19.51
C PRO A 63 -28.90 -5.47 20.84
N LYS A 64 -29.86 -5.05 21.68
CA LYS A 64 -29.59 -4.30 22.92
C LYS A 64 -28.97 -5.13 24.07
N GLN A 65 -29.09 -6.45 24.01
CA GLN A 65 -28.66 -7.37 25.09
C GLN A 65 -27.28 -7.98 24.86
N VAL A 66 -26.58 -7.60 23.78
CA VAL A 66 -25.27 -8.16 23.43
C VAL A 66 -24.16 -7.19 23.85
N SER A 67 -23.05 -7.72 24.37
CA SER A 67 -21.88 -6.90 24.74
C SER A 67 -21.21 -6.29 23.52
N CYS A 68 -20.61 -5.10 23.68
CA CYS A 68 -19.91 -4.40 22.61
C CYS A 68 -18.82 -5.28 21.96
N LEU A 69 -17.99 -5.94 22.78
CA LEU A 69 -16.95 -6.85 22.30
C LEU A 69 -17.53 -7.96 21.41
N ARG A 70 -18.66 -8.55 21.81
CA ARG A 70 -19.27 -9.63 21.04
C ARG A 70 -19.85 -9.14 19.71
N LEU A 71 -20.39 -7.92 19.65
CA LEU A 71 -20.81 -7.30 18.40
C LEU A 71 -19.61 -7.04 17.48
N LEU A 72 -18.52 -6.49 18.02
CA LEU A 72 -17.29 -6.22 17.27
C LEU A 72 -16.65 -7.50 16.73
N GLN A 73 -16.61 -8.57 17.53
CA GLN A 73 -16.13 -9.89 17.10
C GLN A 73 -17.03 -10.50 16.02
N HIS A 74 -18.35 -10.36 16.17
CA HIS A 74 -19.29 -10.81 15.15
C HIS A 74 -19.04 -10.09 13.83
N TRP A 75 -18.90 -8.77 13.86
CA TRP A 75 -18.53 -7.98 12.69
C TRP A 75 -17.19 -8.44 12.10
N ASN A 76 -16.13 -8.54 12.90
CA ASN A 76 -14.78 -8.92 12.45
C ASN A 76 -14.73 -10.31 11.78
N THR A 77 -15.55 -11.25 12.24
CA THR A 77 -15.58 -12.63 11.71
C THR A 77 -16.44 -12.78 10.44
N HIS A 78 -17.38 -11.86 10.20
CA HIS A 78 -18.33 -11.94 9.09
C HIS A 78 -18.04 -10.87 8.04
N GLU A 79 -18.40 -9.62 8.33
CA GLU A 79 -18.36 -8.50 7.37
C GLU A 79 -17.01 -7.80 7.32
N GLY A 80 -16.33 -7.76 8.47
CA GLY A 80 -14.97 -7.26 8.66
C GLY A 80 -13.89 -8.27 8.29
N LYS A 81 -14.24 -9.49 7.86
CA LYS A 81 -13.26 -10.55 7.60
C LYS A 81 -12.36 -10.17 6.43
N GLY A 82 -11.06 -10.04 6.70
CA GLY A 82 -10.06 -9.60 5.70
C GLY A 82 -10.13 -8.12 5.37
N GLN A 83 -10.89 -7.33 6.15
CA GLN A 83 -10.87 -5.87 6.08
C GLN A 83 -9.76 -5.33 6.98
N THR A 84 -9.14 -4.24 6.54
CA THR A 84 -8.14 -3.54 7.36
C THR A 84 -8.75 -2.89 8.59
N PHE A 85 -7.94 -2.73 9.64
CA PHE A 85 -8.29 -1.90 10.80
C PHE A 85 -8.72 -0.46 10.45
N HIS A 86 -8.39 0.01 9.24
CA HIS A 86 -8.70 1.34 8.75
C HIS A 86 -10.20 1.62 8.70
N GLN A 87 -11.04 0.65 8.33
CA GLN A 87 -12.49 0.87 8.29
C GLN A 87 -13.03 1.14 9.70
N LEU A 88 -12.56 0.39 10.70
CA LEU A 88 -12.92 0.59 12.10
C LEU A 88 -12.43 1.94 12.62
N ALA A 89 -11.17 2.28 12.35
CA ALA A 89 -10.59 3.57 12.73
C ALA A 89 -11.32 4.74 12.05
N LEU A 90 -11.69 4.62 10.78
CA LEU A 90 -12.42 5.64 10.03
C LEU A 90 -13.80 5.88 10.65
N ARG A 91 -14.56 4.81 10.94
CA ARG A 91 -15.89 4.95 11.55
C ARG A 91 -15.82 5.55 12.96
N LEU A 92 -14.85 5.14 13.76
CA LEU A 92 -14.58 5.77 15.06
C LEU A 92 -14.34 7.28 14.92
N LYS A 93 -13.54 7.72 13.95
CA LYS A 93 -13.31 9.16 13.68
C LYS A 93 -14.57 9.88 13.26
N GLN A 94 -15.37 9.28 12.37
CA GLN A 94 -16.65 9.87 11.92
C GLN A 94 -17.67 10.01 13.05
N LEU A 95 -17.60 9.16 14.07
CA LEU A 95 -18.42 9.25 15.28
C LEU A 95 -17.83 10.18 16.35
N GLY A 96 -16.65 10.75 16.11
CA GLY A 96 -15.99 11.70 17.02
C GLY A 96 -15.00 11.07 18.01
N HIS A 97 -14.77 9.75 17.94
CA HIS A 97 -13.85 9.01 18.81
C HIS A 97 -12.43 8.95 18.22
N TYR A 98 -11.81 10.12 18.01
CA TYR A 98 -10.49 10.25 17.40
C TYR A 98 -9.38 9.59 18.22
N ASP A 99 -9.44 9.74 19.54
CA ASP A 99 -8.50 9.18 20.50
C ASP A 99 -8.47 7.64 20.45
N ILE A 100 -9.64 7.01 20.38
CA ILE A 100 -9.76 5.55 20.29
C ILE A 100 -9.24 5.06 18.93
N ALA A 101 -9.57 5.77 17.84
CA ALA A 101 -9.11 5.44 16.51
C ALA A 101 -7.57 5.55 16.36
N ASP A 102 -6.97 6.58 16.96
CA ASP A 102 -5.53 6.78 16.92
C ASP A 102 -4.80 5.74 17.79
N ARG A 103 -5.34 5.41 18.97
CA ARG A 103 -4.82 4.31 19.81
C ARG A 103 -4.89 2.96 19.11
N LEU A 104 -5.99 2.67 18.42
CA LEU A 104 -6.13 1.46 17.60
C LEU A 104 -5.06 1.40 16.52
N SER A 105 -4.89 2.50 15.77
CA SER A 105 -3.91 2.58 14.68
C SER A 105 -2.48 2.40 15.19
N LEU A 106 -2.15 3.00 16.33
CA LEU A 106 -0.86 2.83 16.99
C LEU A 106 -0.63 1.39 17.46
N SER A 107 -1.62 0.78 18.12
CA SER A 107 -1.51 -0.59 18.63
C SER A 107 -1.26 -1.60 17.50
N VAL A 108 -1.98 -1.47 16.38
CA VAL A 108 -1.81 -2.36 15.22
C VAL A 108 -0.42 -2.18 14.60
N SER A 109 0.01 -0.92 14.47
CA SER A 109 1.30 -0.61 13.85
C SER A 109 2.48 -1.08 14.71
N ASP A 110 2.41 -0.88 16.03
CA ASP A 110 3.48 -1.23 16.97
C ASP A 110 3.68 -2.75 17.07
N GLU A 111 2.58 -3.52 17.12
CA GLU A 111 2.61 -4.99 17.10
C GLU A 111 3.30 -5.51 15.84
N LYS A 112 3.02 -4.91 14.68
CA LYS A 112 3.60 -5.34 13.39
C LYS A 112 5.04 -4.91 13.22
N VAL A 113 5.42 -3.74 13.71
CA VAL A 113 6.82 -3.32 13.77
C VAL A 113 7.62 -4.28 14.67
N GLY A 114 7.06 -4.67 15.82
CA GLY A 114 7.67 -5.66 16.71
C GLY A 114 7.84 -7.03 16.03
N GLU A 115 6.82 -7.51 15.33
CA GLU A 115 6.88 -8.76 14.57
C GLU A 115 7.95 -8.73 13.48
N VAL A 116 8.02 -7.65 12.69
CA VAL A 116 9.08 -7.49 11.67
C VAL A 116 10.46 -7.43 12.31
N GLN A 117 10.59 -6.69 13.42
CA GLN A 117 11.85 -6.61 14.14
C GLN A 117 12.28 -7.97 14.68
N ASP A 118 11.34 -8.77 15.17
CA ASP A 118 11.62 -10.10 15.71
C ASP A 118 11.96 -11.13 14.64
N LEU A 119 11.29 -11.05 13.49
CA LEU A 119 11.49 -11.99 12.38
C LEU A 119 12.72 -11.65 11.53
N PHE A 120 13.06 -10.36 11.37
CA PHE A 120 14.07 -9.93 10.39
C PHE A 120 15.26 -9.18 10.99
N LEU A 121 15.11 -8.51 12.14
CA LEU A 121 16.15 -7.62 12.70
C LEU A 121 16.78 -8.15 14.00
N LYS A 122 16.15 -9.10 14.69
CA LYS A 122 16.78 -9.79 15.81
C LYS A 122 17.88 -10.70 15.26
N ASP A 123 19.11 -10.27 15.47
CA ASP A 123 20.32 -10.98 15.08
C ASP A 123 20.28 -12.46 15.57
N PRO A 124 20.29 -13.46 14.66
CA PRO A 124 20.24 -14.88 15.02
C PRO A 124 21.45 -15.33 15.86
N PHE A 125 22.49 -14.50 15.96
CA PHE A 125 23.67 -14.75 16.78
C PHE A 125 23.59 -14.11 18.17
N LYS A 126 22.56 -13.29 18.48
CA LYS A 126 22.43 -12.64 19.78
C LYS A 126 22.35 -13.63 20.96
N SER A 127 21.78 -14.81 20.74
CA SER A 127 21.72 -15.91 21.72
C SER A 127 23.00 -16.75 21.79
N LYS A 128 23.93 -16.58 20.85
CA LYS A 128 25.23 -17.27 20.80
C LYS A 128 26.39 -16.43 21.33
N ILE A 129 26.17 -15.14 21.59
CA ILE A 129 27.15 -14.29 22.27
C ILE A 129 27.08 -14.63 23.76
N HIS A 130 28.11 -15.28 24.28
CA HIS A 130 28.21 -15.57 25.71
C HIS A 130 28.28 -14.26 26.51
N THR A 131 27.28 -14.01 27.36
CA THR A 131 27.16 -12.82 28.23
C THR A 131 28.31 -12.70 29.24
N ASN A 132 29.15 -13.72 29.37
CA ASN A 132 30.32 -13.76 30.25
C ASN A 132 31.61 -13.28 29.57
N SER A 133 31.53 -12.60 28.41
CA SER A 133 32.71 -12.00 27.80
C SER A 133 33.15 -10.77 28.63
N PRO A 134 34.39 -10.73 29.15
CA PRO A 134 34.90 -9.60 29.91
C PRO A 134 35.01 -8.29 29.10
N LEU A 135 34.73 -8.33 27.79
CA LEU A 135 34.61 -7.16 26.92
C LEU A 135 33.25 -6.45 26.99
N LEU A 136 32.27 -6.99 27.74
CA LEU A 136 30.92 -6.42 27.91
C LEU A 136 30.67 -5.83 29.32
N GLN A 137 31.71 -5.70 30.16
CA GLN A 137 31.57 -5.08 31.49
C GLN A 137 31.26 -3.58 31.37
N ASP A 138 29.99 -3.26 31.64
CA ASP A 138 29.43 -2.04 32.19
C ASP A 138 30.08 -0.71 31.76
N SER A 139 29.51 -0.12 30.70
CA SER A 139 29.52 1.34 30.55
C SER A 139 28.29 1.92 31.27
N PRO A 140 28.44 2.81 32.27
CA PRO A 140 27.36 3.30 33.12
C PRO A 140 26.57 4.46 32.47
N HIS A 141 26.33 4.39 31.17
CA HIS A 141 25.44 5.32 30.48
C HIS A 141 24.19 4.57 30.01
N VAL A 142 23.20 4.51 30.91
CA VAL A 142 21.80 4.41 30.50
C VAL A 142 21.47 5.71 29.77
N GLU A 143 21.73 5.70 28.46
CA GLU A 143 21.36 6.77 27.55
C GLU A 143 19.83 6.81 27.50
N LYS A 144 19.24 7.87 28.07
CA LYS A 144 17.82 8.18 27.90
C LYS A 144 17.54 8.20 26.39
N LEU A 145 16.73 7.24 25.93
CA LEU A 145 16.22 7.22 24.56
C LEU A 145 15.69 8.62 24.21
N PRO A 146 16.24 9.30 23.19
CA PRO A 146 15.76 10.61 22.80
C PRO A 146 14.30 10.52 22.35
N SER A 147 13.54 11.57 22.64
CA SER A 147 12.19 11.78 22.12
C SER A 147 12.16 11.43 20.63
N LYS A 148 11.18 10.60 20.25
CA LYS A 148 10.93 10.04 18.91
C LYS A 148 10.93 11.15 17.84
N GLN A 149 12.13 11.51 17.40
CA GLN A 149 12.36 12.39 16.27
C GLN A 149 11.85 11.62 15.05
N LYS A 150 11.02 12.27 14.22
CA LYS A 150 10.57 11.70 12.95
C LYS A 150 11.83 11.28 12.19
N ILE A 151 12.01 9.96 12.07
CA ILE A 151 13.05 9.41 11.23
C ILE A 151 12.57 9.70 9.82
N ASP A 152 13.12 10.76 9.22
CA ASP A 152 13.04 10.99 7.80
C ASP A 152 13.77 9.80 7.16
N VAL A 153 13.01 8.78 6.78
CA VAL A 153 13.54 7.53 6.24
C VAL A 153 14.36 7.91 5.01
N PRO A 154 15.70 7.78 5.04
CA PRO A 154 16.51 8.11 3.88
C PRO A 154 16.10 7.14 2.78
N TRP A 155 15.73 7.69 1.62
CA TRP A 155 15.36 6.92 0.44
C TRP A 155 16.35 5.78 0.26
N THR A 156 15.85 4.55 0.35
CA THR A 156 16.74 3.40 0.24
C THR A 156 17.21 3.32 -1.21
N THR A 157 18.43 2.83 -1.44
CA THR A 157 18.96 2.61 -2.79
C THR A 157 18.04 1.70 -3.61
N PHE A 158 17.29 0.82 -2.94
CA PHE A 158 16.25 -0.01 -3.54
C PHE A 158 15.09 0.81 -4.10
N ASP A 159 14.59 1.81 -3.36
CA ASP A 159 13.52 2.71 -3.81
C ASP A 159 13.93 3.49 -5.07
N CYS A 160 15.17 4.00 -5.09
CA CYS A 160 15.71 4.73 -6.24
C CYS A 160 15.84 3.83 -7.48
N ILE A 161 16.27 2.57 -7.31
CA ILE A 161 16.39 1.61 -8.41
C ILE A 161 15.00 1.22 -8.93
N GLN A 162 14.05 0.95 -8.04
CA GLN A 162 12.69 0.59 -8.42
C GLN A 162 11.99 1.72 -9.17
N ILE A 163 12.12 2.96 -8.70
CA ILE A 163 11.57 4.14 -9.39
C ILE A 163 12.26 4.34 -10.74
N GLY A 164 13.60 4.21 -10.80
CA GLY A 164 14.35 4.34 -12.05
C GLY A 164 13.93 3.32 -13.11
N LEU A 165 13.74 2.06 -12.72
CA LEU A 165 13.27 0.99 -13.61
C LEU A 165 11.85 1.28 -14.10
N PHE A 166 10.96 1.73 -13.21
CA PHE A 166 9.59 2.09 -13.58
C PHE A 166 9.55 3.24 -14.59
N VAL A 167 10.34 4.29 -14.37
CA VAL A 167 10.46 5.42 -15.31
C VAL A 167 10.96 4.97 -16.68
N LEU A 168 11.97 4.10 -16.73
CA LEU A 168 12.53 3.58 -17.97
C LEU A 168 11.49 2.76 -18.77
N ILE A 169 10.73 1.92 -18.06
CA ILE A 169 9.64 1.13 -18.65
C ILE A 169 8.57 2.05 -19.24
N VAL A 170 8.09 3.04 -18.47
CA VAL A 170 7.09 4.00 -18.95
C VAL A 170 7.59 4.75 -20.17
N PHE A 171 8.85 5.20 -20.19
CA PHE A 171 9.44 5.93 -21.32
C PHE A 171 9.57 5.06 -22.58
N ALA A 172 9.96 3.79 -22.43
CA ALA A 172 10.00 2.85 -23.55
C ALA A 172 8.59 2.62 -24.14
N PHE A 173 7.58 2.45 -23.28
CA PHE A 173 6.20 2.25 -23.72
C PHE A 173 5.58 3.49 -24.36
N THR A 174 5.83 4.70 -23.85
CA THR A 174 5.36 5.94 -24.49
C THR A 174 6.03 6.16 -25.84
N GLY A 175 7.33 5.88 -25.96
CA GLY A 175 8.04 5.91 -27.24
C GLY A 175 7.46 4.95 -28.27
N LEU A 176 7.19 3.71 -27.87
CA LEU A 176 6.55 2.72 -28.75
C LEU A 176 5.13 3.12 -29.16
N ALA A 177 4.35 3.70 -28.23
CA ALA A 177 3.02 4.20 -28.54
C ALA A 177 3.06 5.39 -29.52
N LEU A 178 3.98 6.32 -29.34
CA LEU A 178 4.20 7.44 -30.27
C LEU A 178 4.64 6.94 -31.65
N LEU A 179 5.56 5.99 -31.72
CA LEU A 179 5.96 5.37 -32.99
C LEU A 179 4.79 4.65 -33.66
N SER A 180 3.95 3.96 -32.89
CA SER A 180 2.73 3.32 -33.41
C SER A 180 1.72 4.34 -33.93
N LEU A 181 1.54 5.46 -33.24
CA LEU A 181 0.65 6.55 -33.68
C LEU A 181 1.19 7.25 -34.93
N LEU A 182 2.50 7.51 -34.98
CA LEU A 182 3.14 8.07 -36.18
C LEU A 182 2.97 7.14 -37.39
N ARG A 183 3.08 5.82 -37.19
CA ARG A 183 2.78 4.83 -38.24
C ARG A 183 1.32 4.85 -38.67
N LEU A 184 0.39 5.06 -37.75
CA LEU A 184 -1.04 5.07 -38.05
C LEU A 184 -1.46 6.35 -38.79
N PHE A 185 -0.95 7.51 -38.38
CA PHE A 185 -1.39 8.82 -38.88
C PHE A 185 -0.58 9.35 -40.07
N LEU A 186 0.66 8.88 -40.27
CA LEU A 186 1.52 9.36 -41.35
C LEU A 186 2.24 8.19 -42.07
N PRO A 187 1.51 7.29 -42.74
CA PRO A 187 2.10 6.15 -43.44
C PRO A 187 3.11 6.60 -44.51
N ASP A 188 2.80 7.68 -45.25
CA ASP A 188 3.65 8.19 -46.33
C ASP A 188 4.98 8.79 -45.85
N SER A 189 5.01 9.42 -44.67
CA SER A 189 6.26 9.99 -44.14
C SER A 189 7.19 8.89 -43.62
N PHE A 190 6.63 7.80 -43.07
CA PHE A 190 7.40 6.66 -42.59
C PHE A 190 8.06 5.90 -43.74
N ILE A 191 7.35 5.73 -44.86
CA ILE A 191 7.91 5.12 -46.08
C ILE A 191 9.09 5.97 -46.59
N ARG A 192 8.92 7.30 -46.72
CA ARG A 192 10.01 8.21 -47.13
C ARG A 192 11.19 8.23 -46.16
N MET A 193 10.94 8.13 -44.86
CA MET A 193 12.00 8.06 -43.85
C MET A 193 12.80 6.76 -43.99
N ARG A 194 12.13 5.60 -44.14
CA ARG A 194 12.80 4.30 -44.33
C ARG A 194 13.64 4.26 -45.61
N THR A 195 13.14 4.78 -46.72
CA THR A 195 13.90 4.82 -47.98
C THR A 195 15.15 5.69 -47.86
N THR A 196 15.05 6.82 -47.14
CA THR A 196 16.19 7.72 -46.92
C THR A 196 17.25 7.09 -46.00
N LEU A 197 16.81 6.40 -44.94
CA LEU A 197 17.69 5.67 -44.02
C LEU A 197 18.39 4.50 -44.72
N TYR A 198 17.67 3.73 -45.53
CA TYR A 198 18.25 2.63 -46.29
C TYR A 198 19.29 3.12 -47.31
N GLN A 199 18.99 4.22 -48.01
CA GLN A 199 19.93 4.86 -48.93
C GLN A 199 21.17 5.38 -48.21
N SER A 200 21.03 5.92 -46.99
CA SER A 200 22.15 6.33 -46.15
C SER A 200 23.04 5.15 -45.73
N PHE A 201 22.47 3.98 -45.46
CA PHE A 201 23.23 2.81 -45.00
C PHE A 201 23.88 2.03 -46.14
N THR A 202 23.22 1.93 -47.30
CA THR A 202 23.67 1.08 -48.42
C THR A 202 24.32 1.87 -49.55
N GLY A 203 24.19 3.21 -49.54
CA GLY A 203 24.72 4.09 -50.59
C GLY A 203 24.04 3.94 -51.95
N LYS A 204 23.02 3.07 -52.08
CA LYS A 204 22.28 2.80 -53.32
C LYS A 204 20.82 3.17 -53.14
N ARG A 205 20.19 3.64 -54.23
CA ARG A 205 18.72 3.76 -54.28
C ARG A 205 18.13 2.34 -54.35
N PRO A 206 17.10 2.02 -53.56
CA PRO A 206 16.40 0.74 -53.68
C PRO A 206 15.80 0.63 -55.09
N GLY A 207 15.95 -0.53 -55.74
CA GLY A 207 15.29 -0.81 -57.01
C GLY A 207 13.80 -1.07 -56.80
N ASP A 208 12.97 -0.96 -57.85
CA ASP A 208 11.50 -1.16 -57.75
C ASP A 208 11.11 -2.51 -57.13
N GLU A 209 11.96 -3.54 -57.27
CA GLU A 209 11.75 -4.86 -56.65
C GLU A 209 12.05 -4.89 -55.14
N ASP A 210 12.94 -4.03 -54.64
CA ASP A 210 13.30 -3.94 -53.23
C ASP A 210 12.26 -3.15 -52.41
N VAL A 211 11.46 -2.32 -53.07
CA VAL A 211 10.41 -1.52 -52.42
C VAL A 211 9.29 -2.41 -51.86
N PHE A 212 9.02 -3.55 -52.49
CA PHE A 212 8.01 -4.52 -52.04
C PHE A 212 8.40 -5.27 -50.76
N PHE A 213 9.70 -5.44 -50.48
CA PHE A 213 10.16 -6.01 -49.22
C PHE A 213 10.15 -5.01 -48.05
N ILE A 214 9.92 -3.72 -48.34
CA ILE A 214 9.96 -2.62 -47.37
C ILE A 214 8.55 -2.21 -46.92
N MET A 215 7.50 -2.49 -47.70
CA MET A 215 6.08 -2.35 -47.30
C MET A 215 5.69 -3.39 -46.25
#